data_AF-A0A816HY73-F1
#
_entry.id   AF-A0A816HY73-F1
#
_cell.length_a   1.000
_cell.length_b   1.000
_cell.length_c   1.000
_cell.angle_alpha   90.00
_cell.angle_beta   90.00
_cell.angle_gamma   90.00
#
_symmetry.space_group_name_H-M   'P 1'
#
loop_
_entity.id
_entity.type
_entity.pdbx_description
1 polymer ?
#
loop_
_entity_poly.entity_id
_entity_poly.type
_entity_poly.pdbx_seq_one_letter_code
_entity_poly.pdbx_strand_id
1 'polypeptide(L)'
;MMAKDSKCRWGNYFGFIILPFHMGLQTDPLVYLKLSKSMMARKKHSYHALLVYFSIKITIKVFGTKAAATILNRPVKNLTTCVSNIVGPMEEISFRGHPITYIALSSYGHSQPLLVHYVSYAGKMIISLAVDPTIIPDPHKICDDMERSLKSMKAALSES
;
A
#
# COMPACT_ATOMS: atom_id res chain seq x y z
N MET A 1 15.52 -11.90 -13.60
CA MET A 1 16.85 -11.78 -12.96
C MET A 1 17.34 -10.36 -13.20
N MET A 2 18.09 -9.76 -12.27
CA MET A 2 18.75 -8.48 -12.55
C MET A 2 19.71 -8.67 -13.72
N ALA A 3 19.88 -7.64 -14.56
CA ALA A 3 20.88 -7.67 -15.62
C ALA A 3 22.26 -8.00 -15.02
N LYS A 4 23.08 -8.73 -15.79
CA LYS A 4 24.48 -8.96 -15.45
C LYS A 4 25.13 -7.59 -15.23
N ASP A 5 25.88 -7.45 -14.13
CA ASP A 5 26.54 -6.20 -13.70
C ASP A 5 25.63 -5.07 -13.18
N SER A 6 24.36 -5.37 -12.89
CA SER A 6 23.48 -4.43 -12.20
C SER A 6 23.97 -4.15 -10.77
N LYS A 7 24.20 -2.86 -10.45
CA LYS A 7 24.48 -2.39 -9.08
C LYS A 7 23.22 -2.38 -8.19
N CYS A 8 22.04 -2.70 -8.72
CA CYS A 8 20.82 -2.75 -7.91
C CYS A 8 20.88 -3.92 -6.93
N ARG A 9 20.59 -3.62 -5.66
CA ARG A 9 20.45 -4.64 -4.61
C ARG A 9 19.10 -5.33 -4.75
N TRP A 10 19.06 -6.62 -4.41
CA TRP A 10 17.83 -7.37 -4.33
C TRP A 10 17.01 -6.95 -3.11
N GLY A 11 15.70 -6.76 -3.31
CA GLY A 11 14.74 -6.45 -2.24
C GLY A 11 14.32 -4.98 -2.20
N ASN A 12 13.24 -4.73 -1.45
CA ASN A 12 12.66 -3.40 -1.26
C ASN A 12 13.17 -2.78 0.04
N TYR A 13 13.38 -1.45 0.03
CA TYR A 13 13.50 -0.70 1.29
C TYR A 13 12.13 -0.66 1.96
N PHE A 14 12.04 -1.18 3.16
CA PHE A 14 10.78 -1.24 3.91
C PHE A 14 10.69 -0.11 4.94
N GLY A 15 9.63 0.67 4.86
CA GLY A 15 9.26 1.66 5.86
C GLY A 15 7.76 1.90 5.80
N PHE A 16 7.21 2.50 6.84
CA PHE A 16 5.81 2.86 6.88
C PHE A 16 5.63 4.23 7.53
N ILE A 17 4.46 4.81 7.31
CA ILE A 17 3.99 6.02 7.98
C ILE A 17 2.63 5.71 8.57
N ILE A 18 2.36 6.28 9.74
CA ILE A 18 1.04 6.24 10.35
C ILE A 18 0.32 7.53 9.97
N LEU A 19 -0.90 7.37 9.45
CA LEU A 19 -1.76 8.45 8.97
C LEU A 19 -3.10 8.40 9.69
N PRO A 20 -3.65 9.55 10.12
CA PRO A 20 -5.06 9.62 10.46
C PRO A 20 -5.88 9.41 9.18
N PHE A 21 -6.77 8.42 9.19
CA PHE A 21 -7.70 8.19 8.10
C PHE A 21 -9.00 8.91 8.42
N HIS A 22 -9.24 10.04 7.75
CA HIS A 22 -10.42 10.86 8.01
C HIS A 22 -11.63 10.24 7.32
N MET A 23 -12.64 9.84 8.12
CA MET A 23 -13.89 9.27 7.63
C MET A 23 -15.04 10.20 8.00
N GLY A 24 -15.94 10.45 7.06
CA GLY A 24 -17.09 11.35 7.20
C GLY A 24 -17.97 11.34 5.96
N LEU A 25 -19.15 11.93 6.06
CA LEU A 25 -20.00 12.14 4.88
C LEU A 25 -19.56 13.44 4.20
N GLN A 26 -19.14 13.33 2.94
CA GLN A 26 -18.76 14.46 2.10
C GLN A 26 -19.55 14.42 0.81
N THR A 27 -20.13 15.56 0.43
CA THR A 27 -20.91 15.68 -0.81
C THR A 27 -19.99 15.83 -2.03
N ASP A 28 -18.88 16.55 -1.89
CA ASP A 28 -17.87 16.69 -2.96
C ASP A 28 -16.87 15.52 -2.92
N PRO A 29 -16.81 14.68 -3.97
CA PRO A 29 -15.88 13.54 -4.03
C PRO A 29 -14.40 13.96 -4.02
N LEU A 30 -14.08 15.22 -4.35
CA LEU A 30 -12.70 15.72 -4.40
C LEU A 30 -12.16 16.14 -3.03
N VAL A 31 -13.01 16.30 -2.01
CA VAL A 31 -12.57 16.70 -0.66
C VAL A 31 -11.55 15.70 -0.10
N TYR A 32 -11.88 14.40 -0.16
CA TYR A 32 -10.97 13.35 0.31
C TYR A 32 -9.69 13.25 -0.50
N LEU A 33 -9.76 13.51 -1.81
CA LEU A 33 -8.58 13.52 -2.67
C LEU A 33 -7.63 14.66 -2.28
N LYS A 34 -8.16 15.87 -2.07
CA LYS A 34 -7.39 17.05 -1.65
C LYS A 34 -6.78 16.85 -0.26
N LEU A 35 -7.57 16.36 0.71
CA LEU A 35 -7.09 16.06 2.05
C LEU A 35 -5.97 15.02 2.02
N SER A 36 -6.20 13.88 1.38
CA SER A 36 -5.21 12.80 1.23
C SER A 36 -3.93 13.30 0.56
N LYS A 37 -4.03 14.08 -0.52
CA LYS A 37 -2.87 14.67 -1.22
C LYS A 37 -2.07 15.61 -0.31
N SER A 38 -2.74 16.50 0.42
CA SER A 38 -2.08 17.45 1.32
C SER A 38 -1.36 16.76 2.48
N MET A 39 -1.99 15.74 3.09
CA MET A 39 -1.40 14.95 4.16
C MET A 39 -0.19 14.16 3.68
N MET A 40 -0.30 13.51 2.52
CA MET A 40 0.80 12.75 1.92
C MET A 40 1.97 13.64 1.52
N ALA A 41 1.71 14.82 0.96
CA ALA A 41 2.76 15.79 0.65
C ALA A 41 3.53 16.18 1.93
N ARG A 42 2.83 16.54 2.99
CA ARG A 42 3.44 16.87 4.29
C ARG A 42 4.29 15.72 4.84
N LYS A 43 3.78 14.49 4.76
CA LYS A 43 4.50 13.30 5.26
C LYS A 43 5.68 12.90 4.39
N LYS A 44 5.62 13.14 3.08
CA LYS A 44 6.77 12.96 2.17
C LYS A 44 7.92 13.92 2.51
N HIS A 45 7.60 15.15 2.90
CA HIS A 45 8.58 16.11 3.41
C HIS A 45 9.01 15.85 4.87
N SER A 46 8.35 14.92 5.56
CA SER A 46 8.79 14.47 6.87
C SER A 46 9.82 13.34 6.72
N TYR A 47 10.88 13.36 7.54
CA TYR A 47 11.84 12.25 7.60
C TYR A 47 11.28 10.98 8.26
N HIS A 48 9.97 10.88 8.50
CA HIS A 48 9.34 9.80 9.27
C HIS A 48 9.65 8.42 8.68
N ALA A 49 9.39 8.20 7.39
CA ALA A 49 9.61 6.90 6.75
C ALA A 49 11.08 6.47 6.80
N LEU A 50 12.00 7.43 6.63
CA LEU A 50 13.44 7.21 6.69
C LEU A 50 13.90 6.86 8.11
N LEU A 51 13.41 7.59 9.12
CA LEU A 51 13.68 7.33 10.53
C LEU A 51 13.16 5.95 10.95
N VAL A 52 11.94 5.58 10.52
CA VAL A 52 11.37 4.25 10.78
C VAL A 52 12.24 3.17 10.14
N TYR A 53 12.61 3.31 8.87
CA TYR A 53 13.49 2.35 8.20
C TYR A 53 14.82 2.16 8.93
N PHE A 54 15.51 3.24 9.30
CA PHE A 54 16.77 3.15 10.05
C PHE A 54 16.57 2.54 11.43
N SER A 55 15.51 2.91 12.14
CA SER A 55 15.20 2.34 13.46
C SER A 55 14.99 0.83 13.36
N ILE A 56 14.19 0.37 12.40
CA ILE A 56 13.97 -1.07 12.14
C ILE A 56 15.31 -1.77 11.87
N LYS A 57 16.13 -1.19 10.99
CA LYS A 57 17.42 -1.78 10.61
C LYS A 57 18.38 -1.88 11.79
N ILE A 58 18.46 -0.84 12.63
CA ILE A 58 19.27 -0.84 13.85
C ILE A 58 18.73 -1.89 14.83
N THR A 59 17.42 -1.92 15.06
CA THR A 59 16.80 -2.88 15.98
C THR A 59 17.05 -4.33 15.55
N ILE A 60 16.91 -4.64 14.26
CA ILE A 60 17.21 -5.97 13.73
C ILE A 60 18.69 -6.30 13.93
N LYS A 61 19.60 -5.36 13.67
CA LYS A 61 21.05 -5.58 13.79
C LYS A 61 21.50 -5.77 15.23
N VAL A 62 20.91 -5.04 16.18
CA VAL A 62 21.34 -5.03 17.59
C VAL A 62 20.59 -6.07 18.43
N PHE A 63 19.27 -6.19 18.26
CA PHE A 63 18.41 -7.02 19.11
C PHE A 63 17.87 -8.26 18.39
N GLY A 64 18.15 -8.42 17.09
CA GLY A 64 17.67 -9.52 16.29
C GLY A 64 16.24 -9.34 15.77
N THR A 65 15.84 -10.27 14.90
CA THR A 65 14.56 -10.21 14.17
C THR A 65 13.34 -10.40 15.06
N LYS A 66 13.41 -11.27 16.09
CA LYS A 66 12.31 -11.51 17.04
C LYS A 66 11.95 -10.25 17.83
N ALA A 67 12.96 -9.56 18.37
CA ALA A 67 12.75 -8.32 19.11
C ALA A 67 12.19 -7.21 18.21
N ALA A 68 12.75 -7.05 17.01
CA ALA A 68 12.27 -6.09 16.02
C ALA A 68 10.80 -6.34 15.64
N ALA A 69 10.42 -7.60 15.41
CA ALA A 69 9.03 -7.97 15.10
C ALA A 69 8.08 -7.59 16.26
N THR A 70 8.44 -7.88 17.51
CA THR A 70 7.62 -7.51 18.68
C THR A 70 7.46 -6.00 18.81
N ILE A 71 8.55 -5.24 18.64
CA ILE A 71 8.53 -3.77 18.72
C ILE A 71 7.65 -3.18 17.61
N LEU A 72 7.79 -3.68 16.38
CA LEU A 72 7.01 -3.23 15.22
C LEU A 72 5.55 -3.60 15.30
N ASN A 73 5.23 -4.77 15.85
CA ASN A 73 3.86 -5.25 15.92
C ASN A 73 3.01 -4.41 16.90
N ARG A 74 3.62 -3.82 17.95
CA ARG A 74 2.91 -2.98 18.92
C ARG A 74 2.12 -1.82 18.30
N PRO A 75 2.73 -0.89 17.54
CA PRO A 75 1.98 0.19 16.90
C PRO A 75 1.05 -0.33 15.80
N VAL A 76 1.49 -1.35 15.04
CA VAL A 76 0.71 -1.92 13.94
C VAL A 76 -0.62 -2.50 14.42
N LYS A 77 -0.65 -3.18 15.57
CA LYS A 77 -1.89 -3.71 16.17
C LYS A 77 -2.97 -2.67 16.46
N ASN A 78 -2.59 -1.41 16.62
CA ASN A 78 -3.53 -0.31 16.89
C ASN A 78 -4.00 0.40 15.60
N LEU A 79 -3.60 -0.09 14.42
CA LEU A 79 -4.04 0.47 13.14
C LEU A 79 -5.32 -0.22 12.66
N THR A 80 -6.23 0.55 12.09
CA THR A 80 -7.49 0.04 11.52
C THR A 80 -7.27 -0.78 10.25
N THR A 81 -6.35 -0.35 9.39
CA THR A 81 -6.04 -0.98 8.10
C THR A 81 -4.62 -0.62 7.68
N CYS A 82 -4.05 -1.37 6.74
CA CYS A 82 -2.77 -1.06 6.11
C CYS A 82 -2.94 -0.91 4.61
N VAL A 83 -2.32 0.13 4.06
CA VAL A 83 -2.24 0.36 2.62
C VAL A 83 -0.79 0.22 2.19
N SER A 84 -0.53 -0.60 1.18
CA SER A 84 0.80 -0.77 0.59
C SER A 84 0.79 -0.41 -0.89
N ASN A 85 1.89 0.15 -1.38
CA ASN A 85 2.04 0.54 -2.77
C ASN A 85 3.43 0.13 -3.28
N ILE A 86 3.47 -0.67 -4.34
CA ILE A 86 4.69 -1.16 -4.97
C ILE A 86 4.64 -0.80 -6.47
N VAL A 87 5.69 -0.15 -6.95
CA VAL A 87 5.87 0.04 -8.39
C VAL A 87 6.33 -1.29 -8.98
N GLY A 88 5.48 -1.91 -9.79
CA GLY A 88 5.82 -3.13 -10.53
C GLY A 88 6.36 -2.85 -11.93
N PRO A 89 6.52 -3.89 -12.78
CA PRO A 89 7.12 -3.77 -14.10
C PRO A 89 6.36 -2.80 -15.02
N MET A 90 7.10 -1.93 -15.71
CA MET A 90 6.54 -0.97 -16.67
C MET A 90 6.14 -1.63 -18.00
N GLU A 91 6.81 -2.72 -18.35
CA GLU A 91 6.61 -3.48 -19.59
C GLU A 91 5.94 -4.83 -19.30
N GLU A 92 5.33 -5.41 -20.33
CA GLU A 92 4.86 -6.79 -20.28
C GLU A 92 6.05 -7.73 -20.09
N ILE A 93 5.87 -8.76 -19.28
CA ILE A 93 6.91 -9.72 -18.97
C ILE A 93 6.37 -11.13 -19.19
N SER A 94 7.25 -12.08 -19.43
CA SER A 94 6.89 -13.49 -19.54
C SER A 94 7.57 -14.32 -18.46
N PHE A 95 6.90 -15.38 -18.03
CA PHE A 95 7.46 -16.40 -17.17
C PHE A 95 7.62 -17.70 -17.97
N ARG A 96 8.88 -18.11 -18.20
CA ARG A 96 9.22 -19.28 -19.03
C ARG A 96 8.52 -19.28 -20.39
N GLY A 97 8.51 -18.12 -21.06
CA GLY A 97 7.87 -17.93 -22.37
C GLY A 97 6.35 -17.68 -22.34
N HIS A 98 5.69 -17.77 -21.19
CA HIS A 98 4.26 -17.48 -21.07
C HIS A 98 4.06 -16.02 -20.66
N PRO A 99 3.32 -15.20 -21.43
CA PRO A 99 3.08 -13.81 -21.07
C PRO A 99 2.31 -13.72 -19.76
N ILE A 100 2.78 -12.89 -18.84
CA ILE A 100 2.05 -12.56 -17.61
C ILE A 100 1.01 -11.51 -17.97
N THR A 101 -0.26 -11.78 -17.68
CA THR A 101 -1.36 -10.85 -17.98
C THR A 101 -1.75 -10.00 -16.78
N TYR A 102 -1.41 -10.45 -15.57
CA TYR A 102 -1.85 -9.86 -14.31
C TYR A 102 -0.88 -10.16 -13.17
N ILE A 103 -0.64 -9.17 -12.32
CA ILE A 103 0.16 -9.31 -11.10
C ILE A 103 -0.64 -8.71 -9.94
N ALA A 104 -1.06 -9.57 -9.01
CA ALA A 104 -1.60 -9.17 -7.71
C ALA A 104 -0.65 -9.59 -6.61
N LEU A 105 -0.41 -8.69 -5.67
CA LEU A 105 0.37 -8.96 -4.47
C LEU A 105 -0.56 -8.92 -3.26
N SER A 106 -0.32 -9.82 -2.32
CA SER A 106 -0.97 -9.84 -1.02
C SER A 106 0.00 -10.40 0.02
N SER A 107 -0.30 -10.19 1.30
CA SER A 107 0.45 -10.73 2.42
C SER A 107 -0.48 -11.12 3.56
N TYR A 108 -0.07 -12.11 4.36
CA TYR A 108 -0.84 -12.64 5.48
C TYR A 108 -0.09 -12.46 6.82
N GLY A 109 -0.77 -12.74 7.94
CA GLY A 109 -0.19 -12.63 9.29
C GLY A 109 -0.26 -11.24 9.92
N HIS A 110 -1.05 -10.35 9.31
CA HIS A 110 -1.35 -9.03 9.84
C HIS A 110 -2.49 -9.10 10.86
N SER A 111 -2.50 -8.21 11.84
CA SER A 111 -3.58 -8.12 12.83
C SER A 111 -4.80 -7.34 12.31
N GLN A 112 -4.68 -6.70 11.15
CA GLN A 112 -5.76 -5.89 10.56
C GLN A 112 -6.75 -6.77 9.79
N PRO A 113 -8.06 -6.48 9.88
CA PRO A 113 -9.10 -7.19 9.14
C PRO A 113 -9.14 -6.81 7.65
N LEU A 114 -8.49 -5.71 7.27
CA LEU A 114 -8.45 -5.21 5.89
C LEU A 114 -7.03 -4.74 5.55
N LEU A 115 -6.48 -5.26 4.45
CA LEU A 115 -5.26 -4.81 3.81
C LEU A 115 -5.56 -4.41 2.36
N VAL A 116 -5.03 -3.26 1.94
CA VAL A 116 -5.16 -2.77 0.57
C VAL A 116 -3.77 -2.73 -0.08
N HIS A 117 -3.60 -3.44 -1.19
CA HIS A 117 -2.35 -3.52 -1.92
C HIS A 117 -2.50 -2.89 -3.29
N TYR A 118 -1.59 -1.97 -3.63
CA TYR A 118 -1.49 -1.34 -4.94
C TYR A 118 -0.21 -1.82 -5.64
N VAL A 119 -0.36 -2.26 -6.88
CA VAL A 119 0.76 -2.66 -7.75
C VAL A 119 0.53 -2.12 -9.14
N SER A 120 1.53 -1.47 -9.72
CA SER A 120 1.51 -1.10 -11.14
C SER A 120 2.07 -2.23 -12.01
N TYR A 121 1.43 -2.56 -13.12
CA TYR A 121 1.95 -3.50 -14.10
C TYR A 121 1.52 -3.12 -15.52
N ALA A 122 2.47 -2.99 -16.45
CA ALA A 122 2.21 -2.76 -17.87
C ALA A 122 1.17 -1.63 -18.13
N GLY A 123 1.36 -0.48 -17.47
CA GLY A 123 0.47 0.68 -17.57
C GLY A 123 -0.87 0.56 -16.82
N LYS A 124 -1.13 -0.55 -16.14
CA LYS A 124 -2.35 -0.78 -15.34
C LYS A 124 -2.05 -0.66 -13.85
N MET A 125 -2.99 -0.08 -13.10
CA MET A 125 -2.99 -0.13 -11.64
C MET A 125 -3.82 -1.33 -11.19
N ILE A 126 -3.22 -2.23 -10.43
CA ILE A 126 -3.87 -3.36 -9.79
C ILE A 126 -4.10 -3.02 -8.31
N ILE A 127 -5.33 -3.22 -7.85
CA ILE A 127 -5.72 -3.10 -6.45
C ILE A 127 -6.12 -4.49 -5.97
N SER A 128 -5.53 -4.96 -4.87
CA SER A 128 -5.84 -6.25 -4.27
C SER A 128 -6.20 -6.06 -2.79
N LEU A 129 -7.30 -6.66 -2.36
CA LEU A 129 -7.76 -6.61 -0.97
C LEU A 129 -7.49 -7.95 -0.28
N ALA A 130 -6.86 -7.90 0.89
CA ALA A 130 -6.82 -9.03 1.81
C ALA A 130 -7.79 -8.74 2.95
N VAL A 131 -8.75 -9.63 3.18
CA VAL A 131 -9.89 -9.38 4.07
C VAL A 131 -10.10 -10.56 5.01
N ASP A 132 -10.39 -10.27 6.27
CA ASP A 132 -10.92 -11.24 7.22
C ASP A 132 -12.46 -11.37 7.03
N PRO A 133 -12.95 -12.50 6.48
CA PRO A 133 -14.37 -12.67 6.19
C PRO A 133 -15.23 -12.80 7.46
N THR A 134 -14.62 -13.04 8.62
CA THR A 134 -15.35 -13.10 9.90
C THR A 134 -15.70 -11.71 10.43
N ILE A 135 -14.99 -10.67 9.97
CA ILE A 135 -15.18 -9.28 10.37
C ILE A 135 -15.85 -8.46 9.24
N ILE A 136 -15.50 -8.73 7.99
CA ILE A 136 -16.06 -8.05 6.81
C ILE A 136 -16.81 -9.09 5.96
N PRO A 137 -18.15 -9.18 6.10
CA PRO A 137 -18.93 -10.26 5.50
C PRO A 137 -19.09 -10.12 3.97
N ASP A 138 -19.03 -8.90 3.44
CA ASP A 138 -19.16 -8.62 2.00
C ASP A 138 -17.97 -7.77 1.50
N PRO A 139 -16.83 -8.42 1.18
CA PRO A 139 -15.66 -7.72 0.64
C PRO A 139 -15.90 -7.18 -0.77
N HIS A 140 -16.82 -7.76 -1.54
CA HIS A 140 -17.10 -7.32 -2.92
C HIS A 140 -17.76 -5.95 -2.95
N LYS A 141 -18.63 -5.67 -1.98
CA LYS A 141 -19.19 -4.32 -1.81
C LYS A 141 -18.11 -3.25 -1.64
N ILE A 142 -17.01 -3.54 -0.94
CA ILE A 142 -15.88 -2.60 -0.81
C ILE A 142 -15.27 -2.32 -2.19
N CYS A 143 -15.08 -3.36 -3.02
CA CYS A 143 -14.58 -3.20 -4.38
C CYS A 143 -15.51 -2.32 -5.22
N ASP A 144 -16.81 -2.59 -5.19
CA ASP A 144 -17.82 -1.85 -5.96
C ASP A 144 -17.89 -0.38 -5.51
N ASP A 145 -17.84 -0.13 -4.20
CA ASP A 145 -17.85 1.22 -3.63
C ASP A 145 -16.56 1.98 -3.98
N MET A 146 -15.39 1.31 -3.99
CA MET A 146 -14.13 1.88 -4.45
C MET A 146 -14.18 2.24 -5.94
N GLU A 147 -14.70 1.36 -6.79
CA GLU A 147 -14.85 1.61 -8.22
C GLU A 147 -15.78 2.81 -8.47
N ARG A 148 -16.94 2.84 -7.80
CA ARG A 148 -17.91 3.94 -7.90
C ARG A 148 -17.27 5.26 -7.49
N SER A 149 -16.55 5.28 -6.36
CA SER A 149 -15.87 6.47 -5.85
C SER A 149 -14.80 6.99 -6.83
N LEU A 150 -14.00 6.10 -7.43
CA LEU A 150 -13.01 6.47 -8.45
C LEU A 150 -13.67 7.05 -9.70
N LYS A 151 -14.79 6.48 -10.16
CA LYS A 151 -15.56 7.03 -11.29
C LYS A 151 -16.12 8.42 -10.97
N SER A 152 -16.68 8.62 -9.78
CA SER A 152 -17.19 9.92 -9.33
C SER A 152 -16.10 10.98 -9.25
N MET A 153 -14.93 10.66 -8.69
CA MET A 153 -13.79 11.58 -8.66
C MET A 153 -13.30 11.94 -10.08
N LYS A 154 -13.26 10.97 -10.99
CA LYS A 154 -12.87 11.21 -12.38
C LYS A 154 -13.85 12.14 -13.10
N ALA A 155 -15.15 11.93 -12.92
CA ALA A 155 -16.20 12.78 -13.51
C ALA A 155 -16.07 14.22 -13.00
N ALA A 156 -15.98 14.42 -11.68
CA ALA A 156 -15.83 15.74 -11.08
C ALA A 156 -14.57 16.49 -11.54
N LEU A 157 -13.47 15.79 -11.82
CA LEU A 157 -12.24 16.37 -12.39
C LEU A 157 -12.34 16.70 -13.89
N SER A 158 -13.29 16.10 -14.61
CA SER A 158 -13.48 16.36 -16.05
C SER A 158 -14.42 17.54 -16.31
N GLU A 159 -15.22 17.91 -15.31
CA GLU A 159 -16.15 19.05 -15.33
C GLU A 159 -15.51 20.37 -14.83
N SER A 160 -14.29 20.28 -14.26
CA SER A 160 -13.52 21.39 -13.69
C SER A 160 -12.39 21.85 -14.61
#